data_AF-A0A3A4QPG7-F1
#
_entry.id   AF-A0A3A4QPG7-F1
#
_cell.length_a   1.000
_cell.length_b   1.000
_cell.length_c   1.000
_cell.angle_alpha   90.00
_cell.angle_beta   90.00
_cell.angle_gamma   90.00
#
_symmetry.space_group_name_H-M   'P 1'
#
loop_
_entity.id
_entity.type
_entity.pdbx_description
1 polymer ?
#
loop_
_entity_poly.entity_id
_entity_poly.type
_entity_poly.pdbx_seq_one_letter_code
_entity_poly.pdbx_strand_id
1 'polypeptide(L)'
;MADNLKGHVNTNRETTASDSAKSDQDQLSESTMEVSTFTEPEAKSRPEETASLEEIKQEKQDMPARKQQMEETPMTTKKIPHTAHEFTPVTNLSEDQLAVDSIENEDELTEIRNPEVWNEKGNIHFQQGDYDKAIAAYNKAIELDLSFGWPYSNLALTYLTLGKFAEAILLYQKSADLLQKQEEQAASWNSIGNIYRHLNDYQGALNAYQKADDLDPQNAGKREKVDPAVSGPNSSNAQVWIELGNLFFKSASYSEAVNAYTNAVKLDPSSGWAQSNLAMSLVYQGKYKEAIPVYLKSIELFTDDKDKAASWNRLGNVYRKLNDESSAMKAYQTAVILSDEKTDLLTRTRFSLLSNCYTS
;
A
#
# COMPACT_ATOMS: atom_id res chain seq x y z
N MET A 1 17.76 52.68 -41.97
CA MET A 1 17.90 52.01 -43.27
C MET A 1 16.89 50.86 -43.24
N ALA A 2 15.62 51.09 -43.60
CA ALA A 2 15.09 51.07 -44.98
C ALA A 2 15.39 49.70 -45.65
N ASP A 3 14.45 48.96 -46.25
CA ASP A 3 13.13 49.33 -46.71
C ASP A 3 12.28 48.09 -47.04
N ASN A 4 11.01 48.38 -47.29
CA ASN A 4 9.86 47.52 -47.45
C ASN A 4 9.62 47.16 -48.95
N LEU A 5 8.68 46.22 -49.18
CA LEU A 5 7.71 46.14 -50.30
C LEU A 5 7.99 45.42 -51.65
N LYS A 6 6.94 44.65 -52.01
CA LYS A 6 6.38 44.31 -53.35
C LYS A 6 7.17 43.27 -54.16
N GLY A 7 6.60 42.19 -54.68
CA GLY A 7 5.24 41.92 -55.16
C GLY A 7 5.30 41.73 -56.67
N HIS A 8 4.86 40.59 -57.21
CA HIS A 8 4.12 40.51 -58.48
C HIS A 8 3.67 39.07 -58.80
N VAL A 9 2.52 39.05 -59.46
CA VAL A 9 1.63 37.95 -59.83
C VAL A 9 1.85 37.57 -61.30
N ASN A 10 1.48 36.33 -61.63
CA ASN A 10 1.08 35.78 -62.94
C ASN A 10 2.15 35.48 -63.99
N THR A 11 2.13 34.24 -64.50
CA THR A 11 1.23 33.88 -65.61
C THR A 11 1.26 32.38 -65.90
N ASN A 12 0.07 31.88 -66.26
CA ASN A 12 -0.25 30.54 -66.73
C ASN A 12 0.56 30.12 -67.96
N ARG A 13 0.78 28.80 -68.10
CA ARG A 13 0.50 28.12 -69.36
C ARG A 13 0.03 26.68 -69.12
N GLU A 14 -1.22 26.48 -69.49
CA GLU A 14 -1.90 25.21 -69.73
C GLU A 14 -1.15 24.40 -70.80
N THR A 15 -1.26 23.08 -70.77
CA THR A 15 -1.89 22.29 -71.86
C THR A 15 -1.87 20.77 -71.57
N THR A 16 -3.09 20.24 -71.37
CA THR A 16 -3.69 19.05 -72.05
C THR A 16 -3.09 17.66 -71.79
N ALA A 17 -3.86 16.75 -71.16
CA ALA A 17 -4.74 15.73 -71.80
C ALA A 17 -3.93 14.63 -72.51
N SER A 18 -4.21 13.32 -72.48
CA SER A 18 -5.31 12.48 -71.99
C SER A 18 -4.88 11.02 -72.27
N ASP A 19 -5.52 10.05 -71.62
CA ASP A 19 -5.74 8.67 -72.07
C ASP A 19 -4.55 7.75 -72.42
N SER A 20 -4.42 6.63 -71.71
CA SER A 20 -4.99 5.35 -72.19
C SER A 20 -4.53 4.16 -71.33
N ALA A 21 -5.44 3.20 -71.23
CA ALA A 21 -5.35 1.98 -70.46
C ALA A 21 -4.70 0.81 -71.24
N LYS A 22 -4.48 -0.29 -70.50
CA LYS A 22 -4.19 -1.69 -70.90
C LYS A 22 -2.71 -2.05 -70.91
N SER A 23 -2.26 -2.84 -69.93
CA SER A 23 -2.37 -4.30 -69.79
C SER A 23 -1.06 -4.93 -70.25
N ASP A 24 -0.34 -5.57 -69.33
CA ASP A 24 0.40 -6.80 -69.63
C ASP A 24 0.50 -7.62 -68.34
N GLN A 25 0.02 -8.85 -68.47
CA GLN A 25 0.11 -9.94 -67.51
C GLN A 25 1.43 -10.70 -67.71
N ASP A 26 1.74 -11.51 -66.70
CA ASP A 26 2.72 -12.62 -66.66
C ASP A 26 4.20 -12.24 -66.42
N GLN A 27 4.72 -12.56 -65.23
CA GLN A 27 5.16 -13.93 -64.92
C GLN A 27 5.49 -14.13 -63.43
N LEU A 28 5.17 -15.34 -62.98
CA LEU A 28 5.36 -15.94 -61.67
C LEU A 28 6.84 -16.00 -61.21
N SER A 29 7.05 -15.82 -59.90
CA SER A 29 7.81 -16.80 -59.11
C SER A 29 7.45 -16.70 -57.62
N GLU A 30 6.77 -17.72 -57.14
CA GLU A 30 6.45 -17.99 -55.75
C GLU A 30 7.73 -18.24 -54.92
N SER A 31 7.74 -17.72 -53.69
CA SER A 31 8.59 -18.20 -52.60
C SER A 31 7.78 -18.10 -51.31
N THR A 32 7.03 -19.16 -51.04
CA THR A 32 6.32 -19.42 -49.79
C THR A 32 7.32 -19.68 -48.66
N MET A 33 7.33 -18.83 -47.62
CA MET A 33 7.85 -19.20 -46.30
C MET A 33 6.68 -19.55 -45.39
N GLU A 34 6.74 -20.78 -44.88
CA GLU A 34 5.75 -21.44 -44.04
C GLU A 34 5.53 -20.71 -42.71
N VAL A 35 4.26 -20.40 -42.41
CA VAL A 35 3.82 -19.97 -41.09
C VAL A 35 3.61 -21.23 -40.23
N SER A 36 4.57 -21.52 -39.36
CA SER A 36 4.40 -22.54 -38.32
C SER A 36 3.39 -22.03 -37.29
N THR A 37 2.20 -22.60 -37.32
CA THR A 37 1.15 -22.39 -36.32
C THR A 37 1.43 -23.29 -35.12
N PHE A 38 1.82 -22.67 -34.00
CA PHE A 38 1.93 -23.37 -32.73
C PHE A 38 0.53 -23.46 -32.12
N THR A 39 -0.03 -24.65 -32.12
CA THR A 39 -1.28 -25.02 -31.45
C THR A 39 -1.08 -25.03 -29.93
N GLU A 40 -1.87 -24.26 -29.18
CA GLU A 40 -1.99 -24.37 -27.73
C GLU A 40 -2.59 -25.74 -27.32
N PRO A 41 -2.16 -26.36 -26.20
CA PRO A 41 -2.84 -27.52 -25.66
C PRO A 41 -4.09 -27.10 -24.87
N GLU A 42 -5.21 -27.75 -25.18
CA GLU A 42 -6.49 -27.65 -24.47
C GLU A 42 -6.33 -27.88 -22.96
N ALA A 43 -6.61 -26.84 -22.17
CA ALA A 43 -6.83 -26.98 -20.73
C ALA A 43 -8.33 -27.25 -20.47
N LYS A 44 -8.61 -28.42 -19.89
CA LYS A 44 -9.94 -28.86 -19.48
C LYS A 44 -10.60 -27.88 -18.49
N SER A 45 -11.87 -27.61 -18.78
CA SER A 45 -12.84 -26.80 -18.06
C SER A 45 -12.96 -27.06 -16.55
N ARG A 46 -13.07 -25.97 -15.77
CA ARG A 46 -13.80 -25.90 -14.49
C ARG A 46 -14.76 -24.69 -14.58
N PRO A 47 -16.03 -24.79 -14.15
CA PRO A 47 -17.05 -23.81 -14.54
C PRO A 47 -16.94 -22.51 -13.71
N GLU A 48 -16.88 -21.38 -14.39
CA GLU A 48 -17.15 -20.06 -13.84
C GLU A 48 -18.68 -19.84 -13.82
N GLU A 49 -19.22 -19.47 -12.66
CA GLU A 49 -20.56 -18.88 -12.55
C GLU A 49 -20.54 -17.54 -13.29
N THR A 50 -21.10 -17.53 -14.49
CA THR A 50 -21.37 -16.30 -15.23
C THR A 50 -22.87 -16.00 -15.10
N ALA A 51 -23.20 -14.98 -14.32
CA ALA A 51 -24.56 -14.43 -14.30
C ALA A 51 -24.93 -13.97 -15.71
N SER A 52 -26.15 -14.27 -16.12
CA SER A 52 -26.60 -14.05 -17.50
C SER A 52 -26.81 -12.55 -17.78
N LEU A 53 -26.63 -12.13 -19.04
CA LEU A 53 -26.85 -10.75 -19.50
C LEU A 53 -28.28 -10.23 -19.25
N GLU A 54 -29.24 -11.11 -18.96
CA GLU A 54 -30.60 -10.75 -18.54
C GLU A 54 -30.65 -10.34 -17.05
N GLU A 55 -29.88 -10.98 -16.17
CA GLU A 55 -29.81 -10.61 -14.74
C GLU A 55 -29.19 -9.22 -14.54
N ILE A 56 -28.16 -8.88 -15.33
CA ILE A 56 -27.52 -7.55 -15.31
C ILE A 56 -28.44 -6.45 -15.88
N LYS A 57 -29.35 -6.82 -16.80
CA LYS A 57 -30.37 -5.89 -17.34
C LYS A 57 -31.52 -5.67 -16.36
N GLN A 58 -31.94 -6.70 -15.64
CA GLN A 58 -32.94 -6.61 -14.56
C GLN A 58 -32.41 -5.72 -13.42
N GLU A 59 -31.15 -5.91 -13.01
CA GLU A 59 -30.51 -5.15 -11.92
C GLU A 59 -30.32 -3.66 -12.25
N LYS A 60 -30.15 -3.31 -13.54
CA LYS A 60 -30.13 -1.92 -14.02
C LYS A 60 -31.50 -1.27 -14.11
N GLN A 61 -32.57 -2.04 -14.32
CA GLN A 61 -33.95 -1.54 -14.33
C GLN A 61 -34.52 -1.30 -12.93
N ASP A 62 -34.06 -2.04 -11.91
CA ASP A 62 -34.50 -1.88 -10.51
C ASP A 62 -33.75 -0.77 -9.73
N MET A 63 -32.68 -0.22 -10.30
CA MET A 63 -31.87 0.84 -9.68
C MET A 63 -32.63 2.14 -9.34
N PRO A 64 -33.60 2.64 -10.14
CA PRO A 64 -34.38 3.83 -9.80
C PRO A 64 -35.35 3.60 -8.65
N ALA A 65 -35.93 2.40 -8.54
CA ALA A 65 -36.83 2.03 -7.44
C ALA A 65 -36.08 1.86 -6.10
N ARG A 66 -34.81 1.41 -6.15
CA ARG A 66 -33.91 1.38 -4.98
C ARG A 66 -33.43 2.77 -4.54
N LYS A 67 -33.29 3.72 -5.47
CA LYS A 67 -32.96 5.12 -5.13
C LYS A 67 -34.12 5.83 -4.43
N GLN A 68 -35.36 5.58 -4.82
CA GLN A 68 -36.52 6.16 -4.14
C GLN A 68 -36.85 5.52 -2.78
N GLN A 69 -36.46 4.25 -2.55
CA GLN A 69 -36.47 3.67 -1.19
C GLN A 69 -35.27 4.11 -0.31
N MET A 70 -34.27 4.77 -0.87
CA MET A 70 -33.14 5.36 -0.13
C MET A 70 -33.29 6.87 0.14
N GLU A 71 -34.21 7.56 -0.53
CA GLU A 71 -34.42 9.02 -0.39
C GLU A 71 -35.54 9.43 0.59
N GLU A 72 -36.25 8.48 1.22
CA GLU A 72 -37.25 8.77 2.28
C GLU A 72 -36.87 8.28 3.69
N THR A 73 -35.60 7.99 3.95
CA THR A 73 -35.12 7.82 5.33
C THR A 73 -34.39 9.08 5.79
N PRO A 74 -34.90 9.82 6.79
CA PRO A 74 -34.22 11.00 7.29
C PRO A 74 -32.85 10.61 7.84
N MET A 75 -31.82 11.40 7.50
CA MET A 75 -30.51 11.34 8.14
C MET A 75 -30.67 11.62 9.64
N THR A 76 -31.01 10.59 10.42
CA THR A 76 -30.57 10.55 11.81
C THR A 76 -29.08 10.33 11.76
N THR A 77 -28.32 11.35 12.15
CA THR A 77 -27.03 11.15 12.81
C THR A 77 -27.23 10.04 13.82
N LYS A 78 -26.82 8.82 13.46
CA LYS A 78 -26.75 7.73 14.43
C LYS A 78 -25.63 8.17 15.34
N LYS A 79 -25.99 8.87 16.42
CA LYS A 79 -25.22 8.86 17.66
C LYS A 79 -24.80 7.40 17.79
N ILE A 80 -23.49 7.16 17.66
CA ILE A 80 -22.90 5.97 18.26
C ILE A 80 -23.57 5.88 19.63
N PRO A 81 -24.15 4.74 20.02
CA PRO A 81 -24.55 4.61 21.39
C PRO A 81 -23.26 4.85 22.17
N HIS A 82 -23.13 6.03 22.76
CA HIS A 82 -22.51 6.14 24.05
C HIS A 82 -23.41 5.29 24.97
N THR A 83 -23.33 3.97 24.84
CA THR A 83 -22.99 3.22 26.02
C THR A 83 -21.61 3.74 26.38
N ALA A 84 -21.61 4.83 27.15
CA ALA A 84 -20.88 4.74 28.39
C ALA A 84 -21.34 3.41 29.01
N HIS A 85 -20.65 2.32 28.64
CA HIS A 85 -20.20 1.48 29.72
C HIS A 85 -19.42 2.48 30.56
N GLU A 86 -20.12 3.01 31.58
CA GLU A 86 -19.46 3.45 32.77
C GLU A 86 -18.31 2.49 32.93
N PHE A 87 -17.11 3.05 32.92
CA PHE A 87 -15.96 2.35 33.42
C PHE A 87 -16.32 2.08 34.88
N THR A 88 -17.11 1.04 35.13
CA THR A 88 -17.36 0.55 36.45
C THR A 88 -16.02 -0.03 36.82
N PRO A 89 -15.28 0.56 37.78
CA PRO A 89 -14.18 -0.16 38.37
C PRO A 89 -14.78 -1.51 38.78
N VAL A 90 -14.11 -2.61 38.48
CA VAL A 90 -14.52 -3.92 39.00
C VAL A 90 -14.34 -3.80 40.50
N THR A 91 -15.42 -3.40 41.18
CA THR A 91 -15.50 -3.21 42.62
C THR A 91 -15.62 -4.58 43.26
N ASN A 92 -14.59 -5.40 43.13
CA ASN A 92 -14.40 -6.55 44.02
C ASN A 92 -13.37 -6.14 45.09
N LEU A 93 -13.76 -5.15 45.89
CA LEU A 93 -12.93 -4.49 46.90
C LEU A 93 -13.01 -5.14 48.29
N SER A 94 -13.97 -6.03 48.54
CA SER A 94 -14.25 -6.46 49.91
C SER A 94 -13.23 -7.44 50.49
N GLU A 95 -12.59 -8.29 49.67
CA GLU A 95 -11.61 -9.27 50.19
C GLU A 95 -10.20 -8.66 50.37
N ASP A 96 -9.77 -7.78 49.47
CA ASP A 96 -8.45 -7.12 49.55
C ASP A 96 -8.39 -6.08 50.69
N GLN A 97 -9.44 -5.29 50.94
CA GLN A 97 -9.44 -4.30 52.03
C GLN A 97 -9.39 -4.94 53.43
N LEU A 98 -10.06 -6.08 53.62
CA LEU A 98 -10.02 -6.84 54.88
C LEU A 98 -8.64 -7.48 55.13
N ALA A 99 -7.91 -7.85 54.06
CA ALA A 99 -6.54 -8.33 54.19
C ALA A 99 -5.57 -7.20 54.57
N VAL A 100 -5.71 -6.01 53.99
CA VAL A 100 -4.85 -4.84 54.25
C VAL A 100 -4.95 -4.35 55.70
N ASP A 101 -6.14 -4.37 56.31
CA ASP A 101 -6.34 -3.97 57.71
C ASP A 101 -5.74 -4.95 58.74
N SER A 102 -5.34 -6.15 58.30
CA SER A 102 -4.75 -7.20 59.15
C SER A 102 -3.22 -7.31 59.07
N ILE A 103 -2.58 -6.51 58.22
CA ILE A 103 -1.13 -6.51 58.02
C ILE A 103 -0.49 -5.51 58.98
N GLU A 104 0.23 -6.03 59.98
CA GLU A 104 0.93 -5.22 60.98
C GLU A 104 2.29 -4.69 60.47
N ASN A 105 2.77 -5.19 59.32
CA ASN A 105 4.09 -4.89 58.80
C ASN A 105 4.05 -3.76 57.76
N GLU A 106 4.69 -2.63 58.09
CA GLU A 106 4.70 -1.40 57.29
C GLU A 106 5.39 -1.59 55.92
N ASP A 107 6.35 -2.52 55.83
CA ASP A 107 7.04 -2.89 54.60
C ASP A 107 6.15 -3.72 53.63
N GLU A 108 5.32 -4.65 54.15
CA GLU A 108 4.34 -5.38 53.31
C GLU A 108 3.19 -4.47 52.86
N LEU A 109 2.78 -3.53 53.70
CA LEU A 109 1.78 -2.51 53.38
C LEU A 109 2.24 -1.56 52.28
N THR A 110 3.52 -1.17 52.29
CA THR A 110 4.09 -0.32 51.23
C THR A 110 4.21 -1.07 49.92
N GLU A 111 4.55 -2.36 49.94
CA GLU A 111 4.57 -3.21 48.74
C GLU A 111 3.18 -3.38 48.12
N ILE A 112 2.13 -3.58 48.94
CA ILE A 112 0.74 -3.74 48.47
C ILE A 112 0.16 -2.43 47.93
N ARG A 113 0.61 -1.28 48.44
CA ARG A 113 0.12 0.06 48.03
C ARG A 113 0.95 0.72 46.94
N ASN A 114 2.00 0.06 46.46
CA ASN A 114 2.89 0.60 45.44
C ASN A 114 2.37 0.23 44.02
N PRO A 115 1.95 1.20 43.19
CA PRO A 115 1.45 0.93 41.85
C PRO A 115 2.52 0.35 40.91
N GLU A 116 3.80 0.71 41.08
CA GLU A 116 4.91 0.16 40.30
C GLU A 116 5.10 -1.35 40.52
N VAL A 117 4.94 -1.83 41.75
CA VAL A 117 5.01 -3.27 42.09
C VAL A 117 3.90 -4.05 41.38
N TRP A 118 2.67 -3.52 41.40
CA TRP A 118 1.55 -4.14 40.70
C TRP A 118 1.72 -4.13 39.18
N ASN A 119 2.28 -3.05 38.62
CA ASN A 119 2.63 -3.00 37.21
C ASN A 119 3.68 -4.06 36.84
N GLU A 120 4.72 -4.23 37.66
CA GLU A 120 5.76 -5.22 37.40
C GLU A 120 5.24 -6.67 37.55
N LYS A 121 4.37 -6.91 38.54
CA LYS A 121 3.66 -8.19 38.65
C LYS A 121 2.81 -8.48 37.41
N GLY A 122 2.17 -7.46 36.85
CA GLY A 122 1.46 -7.56 35.58
C GLY A 122 2.40 -7.97 34.44
N ASN A 123 3.58 -7.35 34.34
CA ASN A 123 4.59 -7.68 33.34
C ASN A 123 5.05 -9.14 33.44
N ILE A 124 5.29 -9.63 34.65
CA ILE A 124 5.68 -11.02 34.90
C ILE A 124 4.59 -11.98 34.42
N HIS A 125 3.32 -11.72 34.77
CA HIS A 125 2.21 -12.56 34.32
C HIS A 125 2.01 -12.50 32.80
N PHE A 126 2.16 -11.32 32.20
CA PHE A 126 2.09 -11.16 30.75
C PHE A 126 3.16 -12.00 30.04
N GLN A 127 4.41 -11.98 30.52
CA GLN A 127 5.51 -12.80 29.97
C GLN A 127 5.26 -14.31 30.13
N GLN A 128 4.54 -14.71 31.17
CA GLN A 128 4.13 -16.10 31.41
C GLN A 128 2.95 -16.54 30.52
N GLY A 129 2.27 -15.60 29.83
CA GLY A 129 1.04 -15.86 29.09
C GLY A 129 -0.22 -15.90 29.96
N ASP A 130 -0.10 -15.59 31.25
CA ASP A 130 -1.21 -15.54 32.22
C ASP A 130 -1.97 -14.20 32.08
N TYR A 131 -2.61 -13.97 30.93
CA TYR A 131 -3.18 -12.66 30.59
C TYR A 131 -4.26 -12.18 31.57
N ASP A 132 -5.07 -13.07 32.15
CA ASP A 132 -6.09 -12.69 33.13
C ASP A 132 -5.46 -12.11 34.42
N LYS A 133 -4.36 -12.71 34.88
CA LYS A 133 -3.62 -12.21 36.05
C LYS A 133 -2.87 -10.92 35.73
N ALA A 134 -2.35 -10.79 34.51
CA ALA A 134 -1.73 -9.56 34.04
C ALA A 134 -2.74 -8.40 34.06
N ILE A 135 -3.94 -8.61 33.49
CA ILE A 135 -5.04 -7.64 33.50
C ILE A 135 -5.40 -7.23 34.93
N ALA A 136 -5.57 -8.19 35.84
CA ALA A 136 -5.89 -7.91 37.24
C ALA A 136 -4.80 -7.04 37.91
N ALA A 137 -3.53 -7.38 37.69
CA ALA A 137 -2.40 -6.64 38.27
C ALA A 137 -2.27 -5.22 37.70
N TYR A 138 -2.43 -5.03 36.39
CA TYR A 138 -2.42 -3.69 35.79
C TYR A 138 -3.59 -2.83 36.25
N ASN A 139 -4.80 -3.40 36.34
CA ASN A 139 -5.95 -2.67 36.89
C ASN A 139 -5.70 -2.25 38.34
N LYS A 140 -5.09 -3.11 39.16
CA LYS A 140 -4.72 -2.74 40.53
C LYS A 140 -3.72 -1.58 40.57
N ALA A 141 -2.72 -1.57 39.69
CA ALA A 141 -1.79 -0.45 39.57
C ALA A 141 -2.51 0.86 39.19
N ILE A 142 -3.47 0.80 38.25
CA ILE A 142 -4.30 1.94 37.85
C ILE A 142 -5.19 2.43 39.00
N GLU A 143 -5.78 1.53 39.78
CA GLU A 143 -6.60 1.88 40.94
C GLU A 143 -5.80 2.61 42.02
N LEU A 144 -4.53 2.23 42.21
CA LEU A 144 -3.62 2.84 43.19
C LEU A 144 -3.13 4.22 42.72
N ASP A 145 -2.84 4.39 41.42
CA ASP A 145 -2.48 5.67 40.83
C ASP A 145 -3.06 5.83 39.42
N LEU A 146 -4.12 6.64 39.32
CA LEU A 146 -4.80 6.95 38.04
C LEU A 146 -3.92 7.75 37.07
N SER A 147 -2.86 8.38 37.55
CA SER A 147 -1.91 9.17 36.76
C SER A 147 -0.72 8.35 36.25
N PHE A 148 -0.59 7.11 36.71
CA PHE A 148 0.50 6.24 36.31
C PHE A 148 0.27 5.68 34.90
N GLY A 149 1.00 6.20 33.91
CA GLY A 149 0.77 5.91 32.50
C GLY A 149 1.14 4.49 32.04
N TRP A 150 2.23 3.89 32.55
CA TRP A 150 2.73 2.59 32.07
C TRP A 150 1.75 1.42 32.21
N PRO A 151 0.97 1.27 33.31
CA PRO A 151 -0.07 0.26 33.39
C PRO A 151 -1.09 0.31 32.25
N TYR A 152 -1.43 1.50 31.74
CA TYR A 152 -2.37 1.63 30.63
C TYR A 152 -1.79 1.07 29.32
N SER A 153 -0.53 1.37 28.98
CA SER A 153 0.10 0.81 27.78
C SER A 153 0.32 -0.70 27.89
N ASN A 154 0.64 -1.21 29.08
CA ASN A 154 0.83 -2.63 29.31
C ASN A 154 -0.50 -3.41 29.27
N LEU A 155 -1.57 -2.84 29.84
CA LEU A 155 -2.92 -3.38 29.71
C LEU A 155 -3.40 -3.34 28.25
N ALA A 156 -3.10 -2.25 27.52
CA ALA A 156 -3.40 -2.14 26.10
C ALA A 156 -2.71 -3.23 25.27
N LEU A 157 -1.43 -3.49 25.54
CA LEU A 157 -0.69 -4.58 24.91
C LEU A 157 -1.32 -5.94 25.20
N THR A 158 -1.77 -6.16 26.43
CA THR A 158 -2.47 -7.40 26.83
C THR A 158 -3.77 -7.58 26.05
N TYR A 159 -4.57 -6.53 25.92
CA TYR A 159 -5.78 -6.55 25.10
C TYR A 159 -5.50 -6.71 23.61
N LEU A 160 -4.42 -6.12 23.10
CA LEU A 160 -3.96 -6.32 21.74
C LEU A 160 -3.64 -7.80 21.47
N THR A 161 -2.90 -8.45 22.37
CA THR A 161 -2.58 -9.89 22.27
C THR A 161 -3.84 -10.76 22.28
N LEU A 162 -4.88 -10.34 23.01
CA LEU A 162 -6.18 -11.00 23.08
C LEU A 162 -7.14 -10.64 21.92
N GLY A 163 -6.72 -9.78 20.98
CA GLY A 163 -7.54 -9.34 19.84
C GLY A 163 -8.60 -8.29 20.18
N LYS A 164 -8.55 -7.69 21.37
CA LYS A 164 -9.45 -6.62 21.83
C LYS A 164 -8.94 -5.24 21.38
N PHE A 165 -9.01 -5.01 20.07
CA PHE A 165 -8.36 -3.86 19.43
C PHE A 165 -8.93 -2.49 19.85
N ALA A 166 -10.26 -2.38 20.02
CA ALA A 166 -10.90 -1.11 20.35
C ALA A 166 -10.51 -0.65 21.78
N GLU A 167 -10.52 -1.59 22.73
CA GLU A 167 -10.11 -1.36 24.10
C GLU A 167 -8.62 -1.03 24.19
N ALA A 168 -7.78 -1.74 23.43
CA ALA A 168 -6.35 -1.45 23.34
C ALA A 168 -6.07 -0.02 22.83
N ILE A 169 -6.78 0.44 21.80
CA ILE A 169 -6.62 1.82 21.28
C ILE A 169 -6.94 2.85 22.37
N LEU A 170 -8.05 2.69 23.09
CA LEU A 170 -8.44 3.62 24.15
C LEU A 170 -7.42 3.68 25.29
N LEU A 171 -6.89 2.52 25.67
CA LEU A 171 -5.86 2.43 26.72
C LEU A 171 -4.52 3.02 26.27
N TYR A 172 -4.08 2.79 25.03
CA TYR A 172 -2.89 3.46 24.51
C TYR A 172 -3.05 4.97 24.41
N GLN A 173 -4.23 5.46 24.02
CA GLN A 173 -4.52 6.90 24.04
C GLN A 173 -4.41 7.46 25.46
N LYS A 174 -5.02 6.77 26.43
CA LYS A 174 -4.95 7.18 27.84
C LYS A 174 -3.52 7.14 28.37
N SER A 175 -2.74 6.13 27.99
CA SER A 175 -1.31 6.06 28.30
C SER A 175 -0.56 7.27 27.72
N ALA A 176 -0.75 7.58 26.44
CA ALA A 176 -0.11 8.72 25.78
C ALA A 176 -0.46 10.06 26.45
N ASP A 177 -1.67 10.22 26.96
CA ASP A 177 -2.09 11.45 27.67
C ASP A 177 -1.41 11.60 29.05
N LEU A 178 -1.03 10.48 29.69
CA LEU A 178 -0.47 10.46 31.05
C LEU A 178 1.07 10.45 31.07
N LEU A 179 1.71 9.85 30.07
CA LEU A 179 3.16 9.77 29.98
C LEU A 179 3.76 11.16 29.79
N GLN A 180 4.86 11.46 30.47
CA GLN A 180 5.49 12.79 30.43
C GLN A 180 6.55 12.92 29.34
N LYS A 181 7.17 11.81 28.93
CA LYS A 181 8.22 11.81 27.92
C LYS A 181 7.62 11.61 26.54
N GLN A 182 7.94 12.51 25.61
CA GLN A 182 7.48 12.45 24.23
C GLN A 182 7.84 11.13 23.53
N GLU A 183 9.00 10.54 23.86
CA GLU A 183 9.42 9.23 23.33
C GLU A 183 8.44 8.10 23.73
N GLU A 184 7.97 8.11 24.98
CA GLU A 184 7.05 7.11 25.51
C GLU A 184 5.62 7.34 24.98
N GLN A 185 5.23 8.60 24.80
CA GLN A 185 3.98 8.97 24.12
C GLN A 185 3.99 8.51 22.65
N ALA A 186 5.10 8.73 21.94
CA ALA A 186 5.28 8.32 20.56
C ALA A 186 5.19 6.80 20.41
N ALA A 187 5.75 6.02 21.35
CA ALA A 187 5.61 4.57 21.36
C ALA A 187 4.14 4.11 21.47
N SER A 188 3.32 4.81 22.27
CA SER A 188 1.89 4.53 22.39
C SER A 188 1.15 4.85 21.07
N TRP A 189 1.45 5.98 20.42
CA TRP A 189 0.89 6.34 19.11
C TRP A 189 1.33 5.39 17.98
N ASN A 190 2.57 4.90 18.00
CA ASN A 190 3.04 3.86 17.10
C ASN A 190 2.26 2.56 17.27
N SER A 191 1.97 2.18 18.51
CA SER A 191 1.15 0.99 18.81
C SER A 191 -0.28 1.15 18.27
N ILE A 192 -0.89 2.33 18.45
CA ILE A 192 -2.19 2.66 17.85
C ILE A 192 -2.14 2.55 16.32
N GLY A 193 -1.09 3.07 15.68
CA GLY A 193 -0.91 2.99 14.23
C GLY A 193 -0.80 1.55 13.74
N ASN A 194 -0.07 0.70 14.46
CA ASN A 194 0.03 -0.73 14.16
C ASN A 194 -1.33 -1.42 14.24
N ILE A 195 -2.14 -1.10 15.26
CA ILE A 195 -3.50 -1.65 15.39
C ILE A 195 -4.36 -1.25 14.20
N TYR A 196 -4.39 0.03 13.83
CA TYR A 196 -5.16 0.49 12.68
C TYR A 196 -4.71 -0.16 11.37
N ARG A 197 -3.39 -0.34 11.18
CA ARG A 197 -2.86 -1.07 10.03
C ARG A 197 -3.33 -2.53 10.01
N HIS A 198 -3.32 -3.22 11.14
CA HIS A 198 -3.86 -4.58 11.26
C HIS A 198 -5.35 -4.66 10.94
N LEU A 199 -6.12 -3.60 11.24
CA LEU A 199 -7.52 -3.48 10.90
C LEU A 199 -7.78 -3.02 9.44
N ASN A 200 -6.72 -2.81 8.64
CA ASN A 200 -6.74 -2.19 7.32
C ASN A 200 -7.32 -0.76 7.30
N ASP A 201 -7.40 -0.09 8.45
CA ASP A 201 -7.68 1.35 8.52
C ASP A 201 -6.38 2.13 8.32
N TYR A 202 -5.93 2.18 7.07
CA TYR A 202 -4.67 2.82 6.72
C TYR A 202 -4.67 4.33 6.99
N GLN A 203 -5.83 5.00 6.91
CA GLN A 203 -5.92 6.43 7.23
C GLN A 203 -5.76 6.67 8.74
N GLY A 204 -6.41 5.85 9.57
CA GLY A 204 -6.20 5.85 11.01
C GLY A 204 -4.75 5.55 11.37
N ALA A 205 -4.12 4.60 10.68
CA ALA A 205 -2.72 4.25 10.86
C ALA A 205 -1.80 5.44 10.55
N LEU A 206 -1.96 6.08 9.38
CA LEU A 206 -1.19 7.27 8.99
C LEU A 206 -1.34 8.42 10.00
N ASN A 207 -2.55 8.68 10.49
CA ASN A 207 -2.78 9.72 11.48
C ASN A 207 -2.07 9.43 12.81
N ALA A 208 -2.11 8.18 13.28
CA ALA A 208 -1.46 7.78 14.51
C ALA A 208 0.07 7.81 14.39
N TYR A 209 0.60 7.33 13.27
CA TYR A 209 2.02 7.40 12.98
C TYR A 209 2.53 8.84 12.83
N GLN A 210 1.77 9.72 12.18
CA GLN A 210 2.13 11.14 12.10
C GLN A 210 2.22 11.77 13.50
N LYS A 211 1.29 11.45 14.40
CA LYS A 211 1.37 11.92 15.79
C LYS A 211 2.60 11.39 16.51
N ALA A 212 2.98 10.13 16.30
CA ALA A 212 4.21 9.59 16.86
C ALA A 212 5.45 10.32 16.33
N ASP A 213 5.47 10.63 15.03
CA ASP A 213 6.56 11.34 14.38
C ASP A 213 6.66 12.81 14.84
N ASP A 214 5.52 13.47 15.09
CA ASP A 214 5.48 14.83 15.63
C ASP A 214 6.04 14.90 17.07
N LEU A 215 5.90 13.82 17.84
CA LEU A 215 6.38 13.71 19.21
C LEU A 215 7.86 13.32 19.28
N ASP A 216 8.28 12.33 18.50
CA ASP A 216 9.65 11.83 18.48
C ASP A 216 10.09 11.51 17.04
N PRO A 217 10.56 12.52 16.29
CA PRO A 217 11.03 12.33 14.92
C PRO A 217 12.25 11.39 14.79
N GLN A 218 13.02 11.21 15.87
CA GLN A 218 14.27 10.42 15.85
C GLN A 218 13.98 8.93 16.05
N ASN A 219 12.98 8.58 16.85
CA ASN A 219 12.56 7.20 17.06
C ASN A 219 11.27 6.82 16.32
N ALA A 220 10.69 7.72 15.53
CA ALA A 220 9.64 7.51 14.54
C ALA A 220 9.74 6.16 13.80
N GLY A 221 10.96 5.75 13.42
CA GLY A 221 11.25 4.50 12.71
C GLY A 221 11.33 3.22 13.54
N LYS A 222 11.40 3.30 14.88
CA LYS A 222 11.50 2.14 15.79
C LYS A 222 10.13 1.51 16.05
N ARG A 223 9.40 1.22 14.97
CA ARG A 223 8.11 0.52 15.00
C ARG A 223 8.36 -0.98 14.92
N GLU A 224 7.56 -1.78 15.61
CA GLU A 224 7.80 -3.22 15.73
C GLU A 224 7.93 -3.90 14.35
N LYS A 225 9.11 -4.48 14.12
CA LYS A 225 9.55 -5.28 12.96
C LYS A 225 9.21 -4.70 11.58
N VAL A 226 10.13 -3.88 11.07
CA VAL A 226 10.47 -3.88 9.64
C VAL A 226 11.93 -4.34 9.55
N ASP A 227 12.21 -5.24 8.61
CA ASP A 227 13.53 -5.82 8.35
C ASP A 227 14.63 -4.73 8.40
N PRO A 228 15.68 -4.86 9.23
CA PRO A 228 16.68 -3.80 9.42
C PRO A 228 17.47 -3.46 8.15
N ALA A 229 17.34 -4.24 7.07
CA ALA A 229 18.01 -3.99 5.80
C ALA A 229 17.41 -2.82 4.98
N VAL A 230 16.19 -2.34 5.29
CA VAL A 230 15.49 -1.29 4.48
C VAL A 230 14.84 -0.19 5.34
N SER A 231 15.27 -0.04 6.60
CA SER A 231 14.51 0.75 7.59
C SER A 231 15.18 2.09 7.92
N GLY A 232 14.99 3.09 7.06
CA GLY A 232 15.08 4.50 7.46
C GLY A 232 13.84 4.90 8.28
N PRO A 233 13.87 6.03 9.03
CA PRO A 233 12.76 6.47 9.89
C PRO A 233 11.41 6.63 9.16
N ASN A 234 11.44 6.81 7.83
CA ASN A 234 10.26 6.97 6.98
C ASN A 234 9.75 5.68 6.32
N SER A 235 10.48 4.56 6.44
CA SER A 235 10.20 3.31 5.70
C SER A 235 8.86 2.69 6.07
N SER A 236 8.48 2.73 7.36
CA SER A 236 7.18 2.21 7.83
C SER A 236 5.99 3.05 7.36
N ASN A 237 6.11 4.38 7.31
CA ASN A 237 5.08 5.24 6.71
C ASN A 237 4.97 5.02 5.21
N ALA A 238 6.11 4.88 4.52
CA ALA A 238 6.13 4.56 3.10
C ALA A 238 5.38 3.25 2.81
N GLN A 239 5.59 2.22 3.63
CA GLN A 239 4.89 0.95 3.52
C GLN A 239 3.37 1.09 3.68
N VAL A 240 2.89 1.89 4.65
CA VAL A 240 1.44 2.14 4.83
C VAL A 240 0.86 2.86 3.61
N TRP A 241 1.60 3.82 3.03
CA TRP A 241 1.19 4.46 1.77
C TRP A 241 1.18 3.49 0.58
N ILE A 242 2.09 2.53 0.52
CA ILE A 242 2.08 1.45 -0.48
C ILE A 242 0.82 0.58 -0.31
N GLU A 243 0.48 0.20 0.91
CA GLU A 243 -0.71 -0.62 1.20
C GLU A 243 -2.00 0.11 0.85
N LEU A 244 -2.10 1.39 1.22
CA LEU A 244 -3.22 2.25 0.84
C LEU A 244 -3.30 2.41 -0.69
N GLY A 245 -2.16 2.60 -1.37
CA GLY A 245 -2.10 2.64 -2.83
C GLY A 245 -2.56 1.34 -3.47
N ASN A 246 -2.19 0.18 -2.91
CA ASN A 246 -2.63 -1.13 -3.38
C ASN A 246 -4.14 -1.30 -3.25
N LEU A 247 -4.74 -0.79 -2.17
CA LEU A 247 -6.19 -0.82 -1.96
C LEU A 247 -6.91 0.02 -3.02
N PHE A 248 -6.47 1.27 -3.22
CA PHE A 248 -7.03 2.14 -4.25
C PHE A 248 -6.86 1.57 -5.66
N PHE A 249 -5.71 0.95 -5.93
CA PHE A 249 -5.47 0.30 -7.21
C PHE A 249 -6.45 -0.87 -7.44
N LYS A 250 -6.67 -1.71 -6.42
CA LYS A 250 -7.65 -2.81 -6.47
C LYS A 250 -9.09 -2.32 -6.66
N SER A 251 -9.45 -1.17 -6.10
CA SER A 251 -10.77 -0.55 -6.30
C SER A 251 -10.89 0.24 -7.61
N ALA A 252 -9.89 0.16 -8.50
CA ALA A 252 -9.78 0.94 -9.74
C ALA A 252 -9.77 2.47 -9.53
N SER A 253 -9.51 2.92 -8.31
CA SER A 253 -9.32 4.33 -7.92
C SER A 253 -7.88 4.76 -8.24
N TYR A 254 -7.52 4.77 -9.52
CA TYR A 254 -6.13 4.94 -9.96
C TYR A 254 -5.54 6.31 -9.61
N SER A 255 -6.36 7.36 -9.48
CA SER A 255 -5.91 8.69 -9.06
C SER A 255 -5.45 8.73 -7.61
N GLU A 256 -6.21 8.09 -6.74
CA GLU A 256 -5.92 7.93 -5.33
C GLU A 256 -4.71 7.00 -5.16
N ALA A 257 -4.61 5.95 -5.97
CA ALA A 257 -3.44 5.06 -5.99
C ALA A 257 -2.15 5.82 -6.37
N VAL A 258 -2.18 6.62 -7.44
CA VAL A 258 -1.04 7.48 -7.85
C VAL A 258 -0.63 8.41 -6.70
N ASN A 259 -1.60 9.07 -6.05
CA ASN A 259 -1.31 9.95 -4.92
C ASN A 259 -0.65 9.20 -3.76
N ALA A 260 -1.19 8.03 -3.40
CA ALA A 260 -0.66 7.21 -2.33
C ALA A 260 0.77 6.72 -2.62
N TYR A 261 1.02 6.12 -3.79
CA TYR A 261 2.37 5.70 -4.16
C TYR A 261 3.34 6.87 -4.33
N THR A 262 2.87 8.05 -4.74
CA THR A 262 3.70 9.26 -4.78
C THR A 262 4.17 9.66 -3.39
N ASN A 263 3.29 9.60 -2.38
CA ASN A 263 3.69 9.86 -1.00
C ASN A 263 4.64 8.76 -0.47
N ALA A 264 4.42 7.50 -0.83
CA ALA A 264 5.37 6.43 -0.52
C ALA A 264 6.77 6.70 -1.09
N VAL A 265 6.87 7.09 -2.36
CA VAL A 265 8.13 7.43 -3.03
C VAL A 265 8.80 8.67 -2.42
N LYS A 266 8.03 9.66 -1.95
CA LYS A 266 8.61 10.82 -1.24
C LYS A 266 9.25 10.41 0.09
N LEU A 267 8.63 9.47 0.80
CA LEU A 267 9.08 9.00 2.11
C LEU A 267 10.26 8.03 1.99
N ASP A 268 10.20 7.13 1.02
CA ASP A 268 11.29 6.22 0.66
C ASP A 268 11.55 6.25 -0.86
N PRO A 269 12.44 7.15 -1.31
CA PRO A 269 12.83 7.23 -2.72
C PRO A 269 13.57 6.00 -3.24
N SER A 270 14.08 5.14 -2.33
CA SER A 270 14.85 3.95 -2.67
C SER A 270 13.99 2.71 -2.91
N SER A 271 12.69 2.78 -2.62
CA SER A 271 11.75 1.67 -2.84
C SER A 271 11.46 1.46 -4.34
N GLY A 272 12.12 0.45 -4.92
CA GLY A 272 11.85 0.00 -6.30
C GLY A 272 10.39 -0.43 -6.50
N TRP A 273 9.77 -1.05 -5.48
CA TRP A 273 8.37 -1.48 -5.51
C TRP A 273 7.39 -0.30 -5.53
N ALA A 274 7.60 0.72 -4.70
CA ALA A 274 6.76 1.93 -4.70
C ALA A 274 6.80 2.63 -6.07
N GLN A 275 7.99 2.74 -6.66
CA GLN A 275 8.17 3.29 -8.01
C GLN A 275 7.47 2.44 -9.08
N SER A 276 7.61 1.10 -9.03
CA SER A 276 6.95 0.20 -10.00
C SER A 276 5.42 0.32 -9.93
N ASN A 277 4.86 0.41 -8.72
CA ASN A 277 3.42 0.52 -8.51
C ASN A 277 2.89 1.92 -8.87
N LEU A 278 3.66 2.98 -8.64
CA LEU A 278 3.35 4.32 -9.12
C LEU A 278 3.30 4.34 -10.65
N ALA A 279 4.33 3.81 -11.31
CA ALA A 279 4.39 3.72 -12.77
C ALA A 279 3.21 2.91 -13.33
N MET A 280 2.89 1.78 -12.72
CA MET A 280 1.73 0.97 -13.09
C MET A 280 0.43 1.77 -12.97
N SER A 281 0.23 2.49 -11.88
CA SER A 281 -0.97 3.31 -11.67
C SER A 281 -1.10 4.42 -12.72
N LEU A 282 0.02 5.04 -13.13
CA LEU A 282 0.06 6.02 -14.22
C LEU A 282 -0.33 5.38 -15.57
N VAL A 283 0.09 4.15 -15.85
CA VAL A 283 -0.31 3.40 -17.06
C VAL A 283 -1.82 3.18 -17.10
N TYR A 284 -2.43 2.79 -15.99
CA TYR A 284 -3.89 2.60 -15.92
C TYR A 284 -4.68 3.91 -16.06
N GLN A 285 -4.05 5.07 -15.78
CA GLN A 285 -4.59 6.38 -16.14
C GLN A 285 -4.37 6.78 -17.60
N GLY A 286 -3.68 5.96 -18.39
CA GLY A 286 -3.28 6.29 -19.77
C GLY A 286 -2.10 7.26 -19.87
N LYS A 287 -1.43 7.58 -18.76
CA LYS A 287 -0.27 8.48 -18.69
C LYS A 287 1.03 7.75 -19.01
N TYR A 288 1.08 7.13 -20.19
CA TYR A 288 2.18 6.27 -20.61
C TYR A 288 3.54 6.97 -20.61
N LYS A 289 3.59 8.22 -21.11
CA LYS A 289 4.84 8.99 -21.18
C LYS A 289 5.40 9.34 -19.80
N GLU A 290 4.53 9.60 -18.83
CA GLU A 290 4.93 9.87 -17.44
C GLU A 290 5.38 8.58 -16.72
N ALA A 291 4.80 7.43 -17.07
CA ALA A 291 5.15 6.14 -16.46
C ALA A 291 6.56 5.64 -16.84
N ILE A 292 7.04 5.94 -18.05
CA ILE A 292 8.35 5.47 -18.55
C ILE A 292 9.52 5.83 -17.60
N PRO A 293 9.78 7.11 -17.26
CA PRO A 293 10.90 7.45 -16.38
C PRO A 293 10.75 6.84 -14.98
N VAL A 294 9.53 6.65 -14.49
CA VAL A 294 9.25 6.03 -13.19
C VAL A 294 9.57 4.52 -13.22
N TYR A 295 9.20 3.83 -14.31
CA TYR A 295 9.60 2.42 -14.50
C TYR A 295 11.10 2.25 -14.62
N LEU A 296 11.78 3.11 -15.38
CA LEU A 296 13.24 3.07 -15.48
C LEU A 296 13.88 3.27 -14.11
N LYS A 297 13.36 4.21 -13.30
CA LYS A 297 13.85 4.40 -11.94
C LYS A 297 13.64 3.20 -11.04
N SER A 298 12.47 2.56 -11.15
CA SER A 298 12.17 1.31 -10.44
C SER A 298 13.17 0.20 -10.79
N ILE A 299 13.49 0.03 -12.07
CA ILE A 299 14.46 -0.96 -12.57
C ILE A 299 15.87 -0.69 -12.02
N GLU A 300 16.30 0.58 -11.94
CA GLU A 300 17.59 0.96 -11.35
C GLU A 300 17.70 0.58 -9.87
N LEU A 301 16.58 0.64 -9.14
CA LEU A 301 16.52 0.40 -7.70
C LEU A 301 16.40 -1.08 -7.34
N PHE A 302 15.83 -1.91 -8.20
CA PHE A 302 15.76 -3.35 -7.95
C PHE A 302 17.14 -3.98 -7.96
N THR A 303 17.40 -4.83 -6.98
CA THR A 303 18.62 -5.64 -6.91
C THR A 303 18.41 -7.01 -7.57
N ASP A 304 17.24 -7.61 -7.36
CA ASP A 304 16.84 -8.91 -7.90
C ASP A 304 16.51 -8.81 -9.41
N ASP A 305 17.09 -9.73 -10.21
CA ASP A 305 16.91 -9.73 -11.65
C ASP A 305 15.48 -10.12 -12.07
N LYS A 306 14.73 -10.87 -11.26
CA LYS A 306 13.31 -11.19 -11.52
C LYS A 306 12.42 -9.96 -11.38
N ASP A 307 12.68 -9.11 -10.38
CA ASP A 307 11.92 -7.87 -10.19
C ASP A 307 12.23 -6.85 -11.29
N LYS A 308 13.51 -6.76 -11.70
CA LYS A 308 13.91 -6.01 -12.90
C LYS A 308 13.21 -6.54 -14.15
N ALA A 309 13.21 -7.86 -14.35
CA ALA A 309 12.58 -8.50 -15.51
C ALA A 309 11.08 -8.16 -15.59
N ALA A 310 10.36 -8.28 -14.46
CA ALA A 310 8.96 -7.94 -14.39
C ALA A 310 8.71 -6.46 -14.76
N SER A 311 9.57 -5.56 -14.30
CA SER A 311 9.46 -4.12 -14.60
C SER A 311 9.82 -3.78 -16.05
N TRP A 312 10.83 -4.44 -16.64
CA TRP A 312 11.12 -4.35 -18.07
C TRP A 312 9.97 -4.86 -18.93
N ASN A 313 9.31 -5.96 -18.53
CA ASN A 313 8.13 -6.45 -19.24
C ASN A 313 6.97 -5.44 -19.21
N ARG A 314 6.70 -4.88 -18.03
CA ARG A 314 5.71 -3.80 -17.87
C ARG A 314 6.05 -2.59 -18.73
N LEU A 315 7.30 -2.16 -18.76
CA LEU A 315 7.77 -1.07 -19.61
C LEU A 315 7.62 -1.37 -21.11
N GLY A 316 7.88 -2.61 -21.54
CA GLY A 316 7.63 -3.06 -22.92
C GLY A 316 6.14 -2.93 -23.30
N ASN A 317 5.23 -3.27 -22.39
CA ASN A 317 3.80 -3.07 -22.60
C ASN A 317 3.43 -1.60 -22.78
N VAL A 318 4.10 -0.69 -22.05
CA VAL A 318 3.92 0.76 -22.20
C VAL A 318 4.37 1.23 -23.58
N TYR A 319 5.56 0.82 -24.04
CA TYR A 319 6.04 1.17 -25.38
C TYR A 319 5.13 0.64 -26.49
N ARG A 320 4.63 -0.60 -26.36
CA ARG A 320 3.65 -1.15 -27.30
C ARG A 320 2.36 -0.32 -27.35
N LYS A 321 1.86 0.17 -26.20
CA LYS A 321 0.70 1.08 -26.15
C LYS A 321 0.97 2.43 -26.82
N LEU A 322 2.22 2.84 -26.93
CA LEU A 322 2.67 4.04 -27.64
C LEU A 322 3.02 3.79 -29.12
N ASN A 323 2.86 2.55 -29.62
CA ASN A 323 3.31 2.10 -30.95
C ASN A 323 4.83 2.27 -31.19
N ASP A 324 5.63 2.29 -30.13
CA ASP A 324 7.09 2.25 -30.23
C ASP A 324 7.57 0.79 -30.18
N GLU A 325 7.42 0.10 -31.31
CA GLU A 325 7.73 -1.32 -31.44
C GLU A 325 9.22 -1.63 -31.22
N SER A 326 10.11 -0.70 -31.58
CA SER A 326 11.55 -0.84 -31.40
C SER A 326 11.92 -0.88 -29.93
N SER A 327 11.43 0.09 -29.14
CA SER A 327 11.67 0.13 -27.69
C SER A 327 10.93 -0.99 -26.96
N ALA A 328 9.73 -1.36 -27.41
CA ALA A 328 8.97 -2.47 -26.84
C ALA A 328 9.74 -3.80 -26.98
N MET A 329 10.24 -4.10 -28.19
CA MET A 329 11.01 -5.31 -28.45
C MET A 329 12.26 -5.39 -27.58
N LYS A 330 13.03 -4.29 -27.48
CA LYS A 330 14.21 -4.22 -26.61
C LYS A 330 13.88 -4.46 -25.14
N ALA A 331 12.79 -3.87 -24.64
CA ALA A 331 12.35 -4.05 -23.27
C ALA A 331 11.93 -5.50 -22.98
N TYR A 332 11.16 -6.14 -23.87
CA TYR A 332 10.79 -7.55 -23.70
C TYR A 332 11.99 -8.50 -23.78
N GLN A 333 12.91 -8.27 -24.71
CA GLN A 333 14.14 -9.06 -24.81
C GLN A 333 14.96 -8.96 -23.52
N THR A 334 15.11 -7.75 -22.98
CA THR A 334 15.81 -7.52 -21.71
C THR A 334 15.12 -8.24 -20.56
N ALA A 335 13.79 -8.20 -20.50
CA ALA A 335 13.01 -8.93 -19.49
C ALA A 335 13.26 -10.44 -19.56
N VAL A 336 13.25 -11.04 -20.75
CA VAL A 336 13.51 -12.48 -20.94
C VAL A 336 14.91 -12.85 -20.45
N ILE A 337 15.93 -12.09 -20.86
CA ILE A 337 17.33 -12.32 -20.48
C ILE A 337 17.52 -12.31 -18.95
N LEU A 338 16.83 -11.41 -18.25
CA LEU A 338 16.88 -11.29 -16.79
C LEU A 338 16.07 -12.38 -16.09
N SER A 339 14.96 -12.82 -16.67
CA SER A 339 14.08 -13.85 -16.07
C SER A 339 14.65 -15.27 -16.14
N ASP A 340 15.52 -15.55 -17.10
CA ASP A 340 16.10 -16.87 -17.32
C ASP A 340 17.55 -16.91 -16.79
N GLU A 341 17.69 -17.45 -15.58
CA GLU A 341 18.98 -17.67 -14.88
C GLU A 341 19.96 -18.52 -15.69
N LYS A 342 19.47 -19.35 -16.62
CA LYS A 342 20.30 -20.24 -17.46
C LYS A 342 20.77 -19.60 -18.76
N THR A 343 20.34 -18.37 -19.07
CA THR A 343 20.81 -17.66 -20.25
C THR A 343 22.26 -17.21 -20.03
N ASP A 344 23.18 -18.08 -20.44
CA ASP A 344 24.63 -17.92 -20.33
C ASP A 344 25.11 -16.52 -20.73
N LEU A 345 26.17 -16.03 -20.08
CA LEU A 345 26.77 -14.71 -20.27
C LEU A 345 27.05 -14.41 -21.77
N LEU A 346 27.33 -15.47 -22.54
CA LEU A 346 27.55 -15.45 -23.99
C LEU A 346 26.31 -15.02 -24.78
N THR A 347 25.13 -15.45 -24.36
CA THR A 347 23.85 -15.07 -24.98
C THR A 347 23.52 -13.61 -24.65
N ARG A 348 23.77 -13.18 -23.40
CA ARG A 348 23.59 -11.78 -22.95
C ARG A 348 24.48 -10.80 -23.73
N THR A 349 25.74 -11.17 -23.96
CA THR A 349 26.71 -10.35 -24.72
C THR A 349 26.42 -10.34 -26.22
N ARG A 350 26.02 -11.47 -26.80
CA ARG A 350 25.67 -11.57 -28.23
C ARG A 350 24.44 -10.71 -28.58
N PHE A 351 23.45 -10.64 -27.71
CA PHE A 351 22.28 -9.78 -27.92
C PHE A 351 22.56 -8.29 -27.68
N SER A 352 23.41 -7.94 -26.71
CA SER A 352 23.87 -6.55 -26.50
C SER A 352 24.55 -5.98 -27.76
N LEU A 353 25.40 -6.79 -28.40
CA LEU A 353 26.05 -6.41 -29.66
C LEU A 353 25.05 -6.27 -30.82
N LEU A 354 24.08 -7.19 -30.94
CA LEU A 354 23.04 -7.11 -31.96
C LEU A 354 22.14 -5.88 -31.81
N SER A 355 21.76 -5.52 -30.57
CA SER A 355 20.95 -4.32 -30.30
C SER A 355 21.64 -3.03 -30.74
N ASN A 356 22.98 -2.94 -30.62
CA ASN A 356 23.75 -1.78 -31.07
C ASN A 356 23.85 -1.70 -32.61
N CYS A 357 23.75 -2.83 -33.32
CA CYS A 357 23.76 -2.86 -34.77
C CYS A 357 22.44 -2.43 -35.42
N TYR A 358 21.32 -2.43 -34.69
CA TYR A 358 20.02 -1.94 -35.19
C TYR A 358 19.78 -0.45 -34.92
N THR A 359 20.69 0.24 -34.22
CA THR A 359 20.62 1.68 -33.90
C THR A 359 21.53 2.57 -34.74
N SER A 360 22.24 1.99 -35.71
CA SER A 360 23.12 2.65 -36.68
C SER A 360 22.60 2.39 -38.09
#